data_AF-A0A9P9WZF6-F1
#
_entry.id   AF-A0A9P9WZF6-F1
#
_cell.length_a   1.000
_cell.length_b   1.000
_cell.length_c   1.000
_cell.angle_alpha   90.00
_cell.angle_beta   90.00
_cell.angle_gamma   90.00
#
_symmetry.space_group_name_H-M   'P 1'
#
loop_
_entity.id
_entity.type
_entity.pdbx_description
1 polymer ?
#
loop_
_entity_poly.entity_id
_entity_poly.type
_entity_poly.pdbx_seq_one_letter_code
_entity_poly.pdbx_strand_id
1 'polypeptide(L)'
;MPFWDIIQKSKISMTTPAASVSPPETARLDTYIQKAWKTDEQLHPFGVASDESTATNPAIAPPTLRRGKTNRIIYYIGSFNPPHLGHQALMDHVLEHSRHEADPDFNAVAIIAITHGERWVQRKLARESRTTPASPQGGGLYLPFDQRKALLEQGLPASLRRRGVWVFPRPLDDWFGFLWRLMQACQDDGFALEMHELLGPDYVEWWRPQKSGLHGVVTSDVCRAADFVVPGSPELEDMVGFAPWERVITRDGGEGDEDGVGSSSSQGQGQEQTGELEAKKGEVWVCRESGRRSYTIRFVKCEERALDPNLSSTKLRQIIAGADTDELLDKVRGAAMSPEMLVEMVRERRKN
;
A
#
# COMPACT_ATOMS: atom_id res chain seq x y z
N MET A 1 -1.27 25.16 -24.84
CA MET A 1 -2.26 24.50 -25.72
C MET A 1 -2.41 23.06 -25.25
N PRO A 2 -3.60 22.55 -24.92
CA PRO A 2 -3.76 21.16 -24.52
C PRO A 2 -3.72 20.27 -25.76
N PHE A 3 -2.91 19.22 -25.69
CA PHE A 3 -2.51 18.27 -26.74
C PHE A 3 -3.61 17.25 -27.13
N TRP A 4 -4.89 17.59 -26.92
CA TRP A 4 -6.02 16.68 -27.14
C TRP A 4 -6.52 16.60 -28.60
N ASP A 5 -6.02 17.43 -29.51
CA ASP A 5 -6.54 17.54 -30.89
C ASP A 5 -5.70 16.84 -31.99
N ILE A 6 -4.69 16.03 -31.65
CA ILE A 6 -3.76 15.43 -32.65
C ILE A 6 -3.96 13.91 -32.83
N ILE A 7 -5.12 13.35 -32.47
CA ILE A 7 -5.45 11.94 -32.80
C ILE A 7 -6.83 11.86 -33.48
N GLN A 8 -6.97 12.56 -34.61
CA GLN A 8 -7.98 12.23 -35.60
C GLN A 8 -7.42 12.52 -37.00
N LYS A 9 -6.81 11.51 -37.63
CA LYS A 9 -6.86 11.23 -39.08
C LYS A 9 -5.79 10.19 -39.49
N SER A 10 -6.19 8.93 -39.55
CA SER A 10 -5.64 7.97 -40.50
C SER A 10 -6.64 6.81 -40.69
N LYS A 11 -7.44 6.88 -41.76
CA LYS A 11 -8.23 5.76 -42.25
C LYS A 11 -7.27 4.79 -42.96
N ILE A 12 -7.00 3.65 -42.34
CA ILE A 12 -6.37 2.51 -43.00
C ILE A 12 -7.45 1.44 -43.13
N SER A 13 -7.70 1.02 -44.38
CA SER A 13 -8.54 -0.11 -44.73
C SER A 13 -7.91 -1.39 -44.19
N MET A 14 -8.61 -2.14 -43.34
CA MET A 14 -8.17 -3.45 -42.88
C MET A 14 -9.19 -4.52 -43.25
N THR A 15 -8.65 -5.49 -43.98
CA THR A 15 -9.18 -6.82 -44.29
C THR A 15 -9.73 -7.51 -43.04
N THR A 16 -10.79 -8.28 -43.24
CA THR A 16 -11.52 -9.06 -42.23
C THR A 16 -10.57 -9.90 -41.35
N PRO A 17 -10.52 -9.73 -40.01
CA PRO A 17 -9.75 -10.61 -39.16
C PRO A 17 -10.53 -11.88 -38.83
N ALA A 18 -9.78 -12.98 -38.70
CA ALA A 18 -10.20 -14.26 -38.16
C ALA A 18 -10.86 -14.12 -36.78
N ALA A 19 -11.72 -15.07 -36.44
CA ALA A 19 -12.52 -15.12 -35.21
C ALA A 19 -11.80 -14.53 -33.99
N SER A 20 -12.28 -13.37 -33.54
CA SER A 20 -11.69 -12.67 -32.40
C SER A 20 -11.94 -13.47 -31.14
N VAL A 21 -10.89 -14.09 -30.60
CA VAL A 21 -10.90 -14.55 -29.21
C VAL A 21 -11.11 -13.30 -28.36
N SER A 22 -12.21 -13.27 -27.59
CA SER A 22 -12.47 -12.18 -26.66
C SER A 22 -11.27 -12.05 -25.71
N PRO A 23 -10.71 -10.85 -25.50
CA PRO A 23 -9.58 -10.68 -24.61
C PRO A 23 -9.95 -11.15 -23.18
N PRO A 24 -8.97 -11.66 -22.40
CA PRO A 24 -9.27 -12.33 -21.13
C PRO A 24 -9.84 -11.36 -20.09
N GLU A 25 -10.88 -11.76 -19.35
CA GLU A 25 -11.55 -10.88 -18.36
C GLU A 25 -10.64 -10.50 -17.18
N THR A 26 -9.63 -11.32 -16.90
CA THR A 26 -8.65 -11.07 -15.86
C THR A 26 -7.24 -11.29 -16.36
N ALA A 27 -6.27 -10.65 -15.72
CA ALA A 27 -4.85 -10.88 -16.03
C ALA A 27 -4.01 -10.63 -14.78
N ARG A 28 -2.90 -11.37 -14.63
CA ARG A 28 -1.98 -11.16 -13.52
C ARG A 28 -1.22 -9.84 -13.70
N LEU A 29 -1.07 -9.07 -12.62
CA LEU A 29 -0.38 -7.77 -12.64
C LEU A 29 1.13 -7.90 -12.95
N ASP A 30 1.75 -9.02 -12.57
CA ASP A 30 3.17 -9.32 -12.84
C ASP A 30 3.51 -9.31 -14.34
N THR A 31 2.61 -9.79 -15.21
CA THR A 31 2.75 -9.72 -16.67
C THR A 31 2.94 -8.28 -17.15
N TYR A 32 2.16 -7.35 -16.61
CA TYR A 32 2.23 -5.93 -16.98
C TYR A 32 3.44 -5.23 -16.36
N ILE A 33 3.81 -5.62 -15.14
CA ILE A 33 5.06 -5.18 -14.52
C ILE A 33 6.24 -5.57 -15.40
N GLN A 34 6.32 -6.81 -15.87
CA GLN A 34 7.38 -7.28 -16.75
C GLN A 34 7.41 -6.50 -18.06
N LYS A 35 6.24 -6.31 -18.70
CA LYS A 35 6.09 -5.49 -19.93
C LYS A 35 6.56 -4.05 -19.73
N ALA A 36 6.30 -3.46 -18.56
CA ALA A 36 6.71 -2.11 -18.21
C ALA A 36 8.19 -1.99 -17.79
N TRP A 37 8.80 -3.09 -17.32
CA TRP A 37 10.12 -3.07 -16.69
C TRP A 37 11.25 -2.73 -17.67
N LYS A 38 11.13 -3.04 -18.97
CA LYS A 38 12.05 -2.62 -20.05
C LYS A 38 13.54 -2.63 -19.66
N THR A 39 14.01 -3.74 -19.09
CA THR A 39 15.44 -4.01 -18.89
C THR A 39 15.86 -5.20 -19.73
N ASP A 40 17.14 -5.23 -20.15
CA ASP A 40 17.71 -6.39 -20.87
C ASP A 40 17.76 -7.67 -20.01
N GLU A 41 17.49 -7.54 -18.70
CA GLU A 41 17.39 -8.65 -17.76
C GLU A 41 15.99 -9.28 -17.83
N GLN A 42 15.92 -10.61 -18.06
CA GLN A 42 14.68 -11.41 -17.99
C GLN A 42 14.14 -11.57 -16.55
N LEU A 43 14.78 -10.96 -15.56
CA LEU A 43 14.39 -11.05 -14.16
C LEU A 43 13.25 -10.07 -13.85
N HIS A 44 12.23 -10.57 -13.18
CA HIS A 44 11.14 -9.75 -12.66
C HIS A 44 11.68 -8.74 -11.64
N PRO A 45 11.31 -7.44 -11.72
CA PRO A 45 11.90 -6.37 -10.89
C PRO A 45 11.84 -6.62 -9.39
N PHE A 46 10.84 -7.38 -8.96
CA PHE A 46 10.54 -7.61 -7.56
C PHE A 46 11.10 -8.96 -7.05
N GLY A 47 11.95 -9.64 -7.83
CA GLY A 47 12.55 -10.93 -7.46
C GLY A 47 11.58 -12.11 -7.36
N VAL A 48 10.27 -11.85 -7.51
CA VAL A 48 9.24 -12.88 -7.62
C VAL A 48 9.27 -13.39 -9.06
N ALA A 49 10.19 -14.30 -9.36
CA ALA A 49 9.85 -15.32 -10.34
C ALA A 49 8.58 -15.99 -9.79
N SER A 50 7.57 -16.10 -10.63
CA SER A 50 6.44 -16.99 -10.42
C SER A 50 6.96 -18.40 -10.15
N ASP A 51 7.29 -18.71 -8.90
CA ASP A 51 7.41 -20.10 -8.45
C ASP A 51 6.00 -20.68 -8.50
N GLU A 52 5.61 -21.15 -9.68
CA GLU A 52 4.46 -22.04 -9.85
C GLU A 52 4.61 -23.29 -8.96
N SER A 53 5.83 -23.61 -8.51
CA SER A 53 6.14 -24.80 -7.70
C SER A 53 6.07 -24.62 -6.18
N THR A 54 5.75 -23.44 -5.64
CA THR A 54 5.48 -23.28 -4.19
C THR A 54 4.03 -22.93 -3.86
N ALA A 55 3.12 -23.19 -4.80
CA ALA A 55 1.68 -23.20 -4.57
C ALA A 55 1.24 -24.41 -3.72
N THR A 56 1.69 -24.50 -2.47
CA THR A 56 1.10 -25.42 -1.49
C THR A 56 0.02 -24.77 -0.64
N ASN A 57 -0.23 -23.46 -0.82
CA ASN A 57 -1.40 -22.80 -0.21
C ASN A 57 -2.25 -22.09 -1.28
N PRO A 58 -3.30 -22.75 -1.81
CA PRO A 58 -4.20 -22.18 -2.83
C PRO A 58 -5.03 -20.98 -2.32
N ALA A 59 -4.93 -20.62 -1.03
CA ALA A 59 -5.74 -19.57 -0.41
C ALA A 59 -5.31 -18.13 -0.74
N ILE A 60 -4.12 -17.88 -1.31
CA ILE A 60 -3.67 -16.51 -1.63
C ILE A 60 -3.64 -16.33 -3.14
N ALA A 61 -4.73 -15.79 -3.70
CA ALA A 61 -4.77 -15.41 -5.11
C ALA A 61 -3.65 -14.39 -5.43
N PRO A 62 -2.98 -14.49 -6.59
CA PRO A 62 -1.98 -13.51 -6.99
C PRO A 62 -2.64 -12.14 -7.29
N PRO A 63 -1.86 -11.04 -7.26
CA PRO A 63 -2.33 -9.72 -7.72
C PRO A 63 -2.89 -9.80 -9.14
N THR A 64 -4.21 -9.63 -9.26
CA THR A 64 -4.96 -9.89 -10.50
C THR A 64 -5.77 -8.66 -10.89
N LEU A 65 -5.55 -8.19 -12.12
CA LEU A 65 -6.33 -7.15 -12.77
C LEU A 65 -7.65 -7.74 -13.28
N ARG A 66 -8.71 -6.94 -13.22
CA ARG A 66 -10.06 -7.31 -13.69
C ARG A 66 -10.58 -6.24 -14.65
N ARG A 67 -11.14 -6.67 -15.78
CA ARG A 67 -11.88 -5.81 -16.71
C ARG A 67 -13.19 -5.35 -16.06
N GLY A 68 -13.76 -4.26 -16.58
CA GLY A 68 -14.99 -3.67 -16.05
C GLY A 68 -14.89 -3.07 -14.63
N LYS A 69 -13.75 -3.24 -13.94
CA LYS A 69 -13.45 -2.66 -12.64
C LYS A 69 -12.24 -1.74 -12.73
N THR A 70 -12.21 -0.72 -11.88
CA THR A 70 -10.99 0.05 -11.64
C THR A 70 -10.04 -0.77 -10.78
N ASN A 71 -8.84 -1.03 -11.28
CA ASN A 71 -7.78 -1.68 -10.54
C ASN A 71 -6.92 -0.62 -9.86
N ARG A 72 -6.54 -0.84 -8.60
CA ARG A 72 -5.74 0.16 -7.87
C ARG A 72 -4.42 -0.41 -7.43
N ILE A 73 -3.34 0.29 -7.79
CA ILE A 73 -2.03 0.05 -7.19
C ILE A 73 -1.77 1.19 -6.23
N ILE A 74 -1.45 0.82 -5.01
CA ILE A 74 -1.04 1.75 -3.97
C ILE A 74 0.49 1.79 -3.97
N TYR A 75 1.08 2.96 -3.87
CA TYR A 75 2.53 3.08 -3.75
C TYR A 75 2.90 3.80 -2.46
N TYR A 76 3.94 3.33 -1.77
CA TYR A 76 4.34 3.85 -0.48
C TYR A 76 5.74 4.43 -0.53
N ILE A 77 5.83 5.76 -0.64
CA ILE A 77 7.11 6.47 -0.71
C ILE A 77 7.61 6.75 0.70
N GLY A 78 8.85 6.34 1.00
CA GLY A 78 9.43 6.52 2.32
C GLY A 78 10.93 6.70 2.29
N SER A 79 11.46 7.40 3.29
CA SER A 79 12.92 7.42 3.50
C SER A 79 13.41 6.07 4.00
N PHE A 80 12.59 5.35 4.79
CA PHE A 80 12.91 4.02 5.32
C PHE A 80 14.32 3.96 5.94
N ASN A 81 14.66 4.92 6.80
CA ASN A 81 16.01 5.10 7.32
C ASN A 81 16.05 5.03 8.87
N PRO A 82 15.88 3.86 9.51
CA PRO A 82 15.59 2.54 8.92
C PRO A 82 14.08 2.29 8.75
N PRO A 83 13.67 1.22 8.03
CA PRO A 83 12.29 0.74 8.07
C PRO A 83 11.93 0.15 9.45
N HIS A 84 10.68 0.33 9.89
CA HIS A 84 10.16 -0.11 11.18
C HIS A 84 8.81 -0.81 11.06
N LEU A 85 8.39 -1.53 12.10
CA LEU A 85 7.16 -2.36 12.09
C LEU A 85 5.89 -1.58 11.74
N GLY A 86 5.82 -0.28 12.07
CA GLY A 86 4.74 0.58 11.59
C GLY A 86 4.61 0.64 10.06
N HIS A 87 5.71 0.63 9.30
CA HIS A 87 5.62 0.58 7.84
C HIS A 87 4.96 -0.73 7.36
N GLN A 88 5.35 -1.86 7.96
CA GLN A 88 4.78 -3.17 7.64
C GLN A 88 3.30 -3.22 8.01
N ALA A 89 2.94 -2.83 9.24
CA ALA A 89 1.56 -2.85 9.71
C ALA A 89 0.65 -1.96 8.86
N LEU A 90 1.13 -0.80 8.42
CA LEU A 90 0.39 0.07 7.52
C LEU A 90 0.11 -0.60 6.17
N MET A 91 1.13 -1.22 5.55
CA MET A 91 0.94 -1.92 4.27
C MET A 91 0.04 -3.14 4.41
N ASP A 92 0.21 -3.93 5.48
CA ASP A 92 -0.59 -5.12 5.75
C ASP A 92 -2.06 -4.77 5.94
N HIS A 93 -2.34 -3.86 6.88
CA HIS A 93 -3.68 -3.44 7.23
C HIS A 93 -4.41 -2.82 6.04
N VAL A 94 -3.73 -1.96 5.27
CA VAL A 94 -4.33 -1.36 4.09
C VAL A 94 -4.62 -2.43 3.04
N LEU A 95 -3.66 -3.31 2.70
CA LEU A 95 -3.90 -4.29 1.64
C LEU A 95 -5.02 -5.28 2.02
N GLU A 96 -5.03 -5.76 3.26
CA GLU A 96 -6.03 -6.72 3.75
C GLU A 96 -7.45 -6.19 3.60
N HIS A 97 -7.70 -4.95 4.04
CA HIS A 97 -9.04 -4.38 4.08
C HIS A 97 -9.46 -3.68 2.77
N SER A 98 -8.53 -3.55 1.83
CA SER A 98 -8.77 -2.88 0.54
C SER A 98 -8.91 -3.84 -0.63
N ARG A 99 -8.65 -5.12 -0.39
CA ARG A 99 -8.66 -6.19 -1.38
C ARG A 99 -9.89 -7.05 -1.17
N HIS A 100 -10.96 -6.76 -1.88
CA HIS A 100 -12.20 -7.53 -1.74
C HIS A 100 -12.75 -7.94 -3.11
N GLU A 101 -12.83 -9.24 -3.37
CA GLU A 101 -13.21 -9.78 -4.68
C GLU A 101 -14.66 -9.44 -5.06
N ALA A 102 -15.54 -9.45 -4.06
CA ALA A 102 -16.95 -9.09 -4.20
C ALA A 102 -17.22 -7.57 -4.17
N ASP A 103 -16.21 -6.74 -3.87
CA ASP A 103 -16.38 -5.28 -3.81
C ASP A 103 -16.08 -4.65 -5.18
N PRO A 104 -17.00 -3.85 -5.75
CA PRO A 104 -16.76 -3.13 -6.98
C PRO A 104 -15.93 -1.84 -6.82
N ASP A 105 -15.81 -1.26 -5.62
CA ASP A 105 -15.47 0.15 -5.49
C ASP A 105 -14.00 0.43 -5.20
N PHE A 106 -13.30 -0.33 -4.32
CA PHE A 106 -11.88 -0.05 -4.02
C PHE A 106 -10.85 -0.93 -4.75
N ASN A 107 -11.03 -2.26 -4.81
CA ASN A 107 -10.19 -3.19 -5.59
C ASN A 107 -8.67 -2.86 -5.60
N ALA A 108 -8.05 -2.81 -4.42
CA ALA A 108 -6.59 -2.68 -4.31
C ALA A 108 -5.92 -3.98 -4.69
N VAL A 109 -5.09 -3.92 -5.73
CA VAL A 109 -4.44 -5.09 -6.35
C VAL A 109 -3.05 -5.34 -5.76
N ALA A 110 -2.32 -4.29 -5.43
CA ALA A 110 -0.95 -4.38 -4.91
C ALA A 110 -0.54 -3.11 -4.14
N ILE A 111 0.51 -3.26 -3.31
CA ILE A 111 1.26 -2.15 -2.70
C ILE A 111 2.71 -2.21 -3.17
N ILE A 112 3.26 -1.10 -3.65
CA ILE A 112 4.67 -0.99 -4.04
C ILE A 112 5.37 0.03 -3.14
N ALA A 113 6.24 -0.44 -2.24
CA ALA A 113 7.08 0.41 -1.40
C ALA A 113 8.26 0.98 -2.21
N ILE A 114 8.49 2.29 -2.12
CA ILE A 114 9.47 3.02 -2.93
C ILE A 114 10.40 3.82 -2.01
N THR A 115 11.68 3.51 -2.13
CA THR A 115 12.72 4.12 -1.29
C THR A 115 13.20 5.43 -1.91
N HIS A 116 13.19 6.51 -1.13
CA HIS A 116 13.78 7.79 -1.54
C HIS A 116 15.27 7.63 -1.91
N GLY A 117 15.73 8.44 -2.87
CA GLY A 117 17.15 8.56 -3.20
C GLY A 117 17.99 9.25 -2.10
N GLU A 118 19.30 9.11 -2.20
CA GLU A 118 20.27 9.53 -1.17
C GLU A 118 20.20 11.01 -0.84
N ARG A 119 20.11 11.88 -1.87
CA ARG A 119 20.03 13.34 -1.71
C ARG A 119 18.86 13.75 -0.81
N TRP A 120 17.73 13.06 -0.93
CA TRP A 120 16.55 13.33 -0.10
C TRP A 120 16.83 12.99 1.37
N VAL A 121 17.37 11.81 1.65
CA VAL A 121 17.64 11.34 3.01
C VAL A 121 18.67 12.23 3.69
N GLN A 122 19.76 12.58 3.01
CA GLN A 122 20.79 13.48 3.53
C GLN A 122 20.22 14.85 3.87
N ARG A 123 19.42 15.45 2.97
CA ARG A 123 18.74 16.72 3.22
C ARG A 123 17.78 16.64 4.42
N LYS A 124 17.06 15.54 4.57
CA LYS A 124 16.16 15.30 5.70
C LYS A 124 16.94 15.25 7.01
N LEU A 125 18.01 14.44 7.08
CA LEU A 125 18.87 14.34 8.27
C LEU A 125 19.50 15.69 8.63
N ALA A 126 20.01 16.44 7.64
CA ALA A 126 20.57 17.77 7.85
C ALA A 126 19.54 18.80 8.34
N ARG A 127 18.24 18.60 8.06
CA ARG A 127 17.16 19.43 8.63
C ARG A 127 16.88 19.03 10.07
N GLU A 128 16.79 17.73 10.36
CA GLU A 128 16.57 17.21 11.70
C GLU A 128 17.67 17.68 12.67
N SER A 129 18.94 17.56 12.28
CA SER A 129 20.10 18.01 13.09
C SER A 129 20.11 19.51 13.40
N ARG A 130 19.42 20.34 12.61
CA ARG A 130 19.30 21.79 12.89
C ARG A 130 18.19 22.12 13.89
N THR A 131 17.20 21.24 14.03
CA THR A 131 15.99 21.51 14.83
C THR A 131 15.99 20.83 16.19
N THR A 132 16.81 19.79 16.40
CA THR A 132 16.97 19.14 17.71
C THR A 132 18.36 19.44 18.29
N PRO A 133 18.48 19.91 19.54
CA PRO A 133 19.77 20.05 20.21
C PRO A 133 20.50 18.70 20.15
N ALA A 134 21.75 18.73 19.69
CA ALA A 134 22.52 17.54 19.44
C ALA A 134 22.59 16.66 20.69
N SER A 135 22.08 15.43 20.61
CA SER A 135 22.56 14.39 21.51
C SER A 135 24.06 14.22 21.21
N PRO A 136 24.97 14.24 22.20
CA PRO A 136 26.42 14.29 21.99
C PRO A 136 27.01 13.14 21.16
N GLN A 137 26.23 12.08 20.89
CA GLN A 137 26.64 10.88 20.14
C GLN A 137 25.84 10.68 18.82
N GLY A 138 24.97 11.62 18.44
CA GLY A 138 23.95 11.43 17.41
C GLY A 138 24.28 12.03 16.04
N GLY A 139 25.36 11.61 15.39
CA GLY A 139 25.42 11.71 13.93
C GLY A 139 24.31 10.84 13.36
N GLY A 140 23.21 11.45 12.88
CA GLY A 140 21.99 10.73 12.53
C GLY A 140 22.30 9.54 11.61
N LEU A 141 21.94 8.33 12.03
CA LEU A 141 22.18 7.11 11.26
C LEU A 141 21.70 7.29 9.81
N TYR A 142 22.65 7.26 8.87
CA TYR A 142 22.39 7.40 7.43
C TYR A 142 22.62 6.06 6.73
N LEU A 143 21.57 5.35 6.36
CA LEU A 143 21.65 4.13 5.57
C LEU A 143 21.58 4.46 4.06
N PRO A 144 22.55 4.04 3.24
CA PRO A 144 22.46 4.11 1.79
C PRO A 144 21.22 3.43 1.21
N PHE A 145 20.87 3.78 -0.02
CA PHE A 145 19.72 3.24 -0.74
C PHE A 145 19.65 1.71 -0.67
N ASP A 146 20.74 1.01 -1.02
CA ASP A 146 20.77 -0.46 -1.06
C ASP A 146 20.56 -1.08 0.33
N GLN A 147 21.11 -0.47 1.39
CA GLN A 147 20.90 -0.93 2.75
C GLN A 147 19.43 -0.77 3.18
N ARG A 148 18.81 0.36 2.86
CA ARG A 148 17.40 0.63 3.18
C ARG A 148 16.45 -0.28 2.41
N LYS A 149 16.73 -0.50 1.12
CA LYS A 149 16.03 -1.45 0.26
C LYS A 149 16.15 -2.88 0.81
N ALA A 150 17.36 -3.33 1.13
CA ALA A 150 17.59 -4.67 1.68
C ALA A 150 16.84 -4.90 3.00
N LEU A 151 16.87 -3.92 3.92
CA LEU A 151 16.11 -3.98 5.18
C LEU A 151 14.59 -4.02 4.96
N LEU A 152 14.06 -3.37 3.92
CA LEU A 152 12.65 -3.49 3.57
C LEU A 152 12.33 -4.86 2.99
N GLU A 153 13.12 -5.32 2.02
CA GLU A 153 12.88 -6.59 1.32
C GLU A 153 12.94 -7.79 2.25
N GLN A 154 13.94 -7.82 3.12
CA GLN A 154 14.12 -8.89 4.11
C GLN A 154 13.11 -8.80 5.25
N GLY A 155 12.68 -7.57 5.58
CA GLY A 155 11.70 -7.32 6.62
C GLY A 155 10.27 -7.61 6.21
N LEU A 156 10.00 -7.80 4.92
CA LEU A 156 8.66 -8.14 4.43
C LEU A 156 8.40 -9.65 4.55
N PRO A 157 7.37 -10.06 5.34
CA PRO A 157 6.92 -11.45 5.39
C PRO A 157 6.62 -12.01 4.00
N ALA A 158 6.96 -13.28 3.78
CA ALA A 158 6.69 -13.96 2.51
C ALA A 158 5.18 -13.98 2.17
N SER A 159 4.30 -14.01 3.19
CA SER A 159 2.85 -13.90 3.01
C SER A 159 2.42 -12.55 2.41
N LEU A 160 3.01 -11.44 2.85
CA LEU A 160 2.75 -10.11 2.30
C LEU A 160 3.29 -9.98 0.87
N ARG A 161 4.49 -10.51 0.61
CA ARG A 161 5.08 -10.51 -0.74
C ARG A 161 4.22 -11.27 -1.75
N ARG A 162 3.65 -12.42 -1.35
CA ARG A 162 2.72 -13.20 -2.19
C ARG A 162 1.39 -12.48 -2.43
N ARG A 163 0.90 -11.68 -1.47
CA ARG A 163 -0.31 -10.87 -1.62
C ARG A 163 -0.13 -9.65 -2.53
N GLY A 164 1.09 -9.32 -2.94
CA GLY A 164 1.36 -8.17 -3.81
C GLY A 164 1.95 -6.95 -3.11
N VAL A 165 2.58 -7.13 -1.94
CA VAL A 165 3.42 -6.10 -1.34
C VAL A 165 4.85 -6.26 -1.82
N TRP A 166 5.34 -5.32 -2.62
CA TRP A 166 6.66 -5.39 -3.24
C TRP A 166 7.50 -4.14 -2.95
N VAL A 167 8.83 -4.25 -3.09
CA VAL A 167 9.77 -3.14 -2.94
C VAL A 167 10.31 -2.77 -4.32
N PHE A 168 10.11 -1.52 -4.73
CA PHE A 168 10.64 -1.02 -6.00
C PHE A 168 12.17 -1.07 -6.00
N PRO A 169 12.80 -1.70 -7.01
CA PRO A 169 14.21 -2.00 -6.96
C PRO A 169 15.11 -0.79 -7.24
N ARG A 170 14.54 0.33 -7.67
CA ARG A 170 15.25 1.58 -7.98
C ARG A 170 14.81 2.72 -7.06
N PRO A 171 15.58 3.82 -6.96
CA PRO A 171 15.17 5.01 -6.22
C PRO A 171 13.89 5.65 -6.81
N LEU A 172 13.23 6.47 -6.00
CA LEU A 172 12.04 7.23 -6.38
C LEU A 172 12.15 7.97 -7.73
N ASP A 173 13.34 8.45 -8.09
CA ASP A 173 13.55 9.21 -9.33
C ASP A 173 13.20 8.39 -10.59
N ASP A 174 13.32 7.06 -10.53
CA ASP A 174 12.99 6.14 -11.62
C ASP A 174 11.53 5.68 -11.62
N TRP A 175 10.80 5.91 -10.52
CA TRP A 175 9.46 5.39 -10.30
C TRP A 175 8.46 5.89 -11.35
N PHE A 176 8.42 7.20 -11.58
CA PHE A 176 7.41 7.81 -12.46
C PHE A 176 7.55 7.35 -13.91
N GLY A 177 8.77 7.10 -14.38
CA GLY A 177 8.98 6.53 -15.71
C GLY A 177 8.42 5.12 -15.84
N PHE A 178 8.63 4.27 -14.82
CA PHE A 178 8.05 2.93 -14.76
C PHE A 178 6.52 2.97 -14.64
N LEU A 179 6.00 3.83 -13.76
CA LEU A 179 4.58 4.05 -13.51
C LEU A 179 3.80 4.30 -14.81
N TRP A 180 4.25 5.25 -15.63
CA TRP A 180 3.58 5.57 -16.89
C TRP A 180 3.57 4.40 -17.87
N ARG A 181 4.67 3.63 -17.94
CA ARG A 181 4.73 2.42 -18.79
C ARG A 181 3.79 1.33 -18.29
N LEU A 182 3.68 1.15 -16.98
CA LEU A 182 2.76 0.18 -16.38
C LEU A 182 1.30 0.55 -16.66
N MET A 183 0.93 1.81 -16.42
CA MET A 183 -0.41 2.32 -16.73
C MET A 183 -0.76 2.13 -18.21
N GLN A 184 0.14 2.53 -19.12
CA GLN A 184 -0.07 2.35 -20.56
C GLN A 184 -0.23 0.87 -20.92
N ALA A 185 0.65 0.00 -20.41
CA ALA A 185 0.62 -1.42 -20.70
C ALA A 185 -0.70 -2.08 -20.28
N CYS A 186 -1.25 -1.71 -19.11
CA CYS A 186 -2.55 -2.17 -18.64
C CYS A 186 -3.70 -1.60 -19.50
N GLN A 187 -3.63 -0.31 -19.84
CA GLN A 187 -4.66 0.38 -20.61
C GLN A 187 -4.78 -0.15 -22.04
N ASP A 188 -3.65 -0.45 -22.69
CA ASP A 188 -3.60 -1.03 -24.04
C ASP A 188 -4.39 -2.35 -24.11
N ASP A 189 -4.37 -3.10 -23.01
CA ASP A 189 -5.06 -4.38 -22.88
C ASP A 189 -6.42 -4.23 -22.19
N GLY A 190 -6.97 -3.01 -22.05
CA GLY A 190 -8.33 -2.75 -21.57
C GLY A 190 -8.53 -2.82 -20.04
N PHE A 191 -7.45 -2.78 -19.24
CA PHE A 191 -7.55 -2.71 -17.79
C PHE A 191 -7.42 -1.26 -17.30
N ALA A 192 -8.46 -0.75 -16.63
CA ALA A 192 -8.42 0.55 -15.99
C ALA A 192 -7.56 0.50 -14.72
N LEU A 193 -6.57 1.40 -14.61
CA LEU A 193 -5.63 1.45 -13.49
C LEU A 193 -5.63 2.84 -12.85
N GLU A 194 -5.85 2.90 -11.54
CA GLU A 194 -5.59 4.08 -10.72
C GLU A 194 -4.38 3.84 -9.79
N MET A 195 -3.70 4.93 -9.49
CA MET A 195 -2.46 4.97 -8.72
C MET A 195 -2.63 5.90 -7.53
N HIS A 196 -2.60 5.33 -6.33
CA HIS A 196 -2.81 6.04 -5.07
C HIS A 196 -1.55 6.01 -4.22
N GLU A 197 -1.27 7.08 -3.50
CA GLU A 197 -0.14 7.10 -2.57
C GLU A 197 -0.58 6.70 -1.16
N LEU A 198 0.16 5.81 -0.51
CA LEU A 198 -0.02 5.48 0.90
C LEU A 198 0.72 6.50 1.76
N LEU A 199 -0.02 7.19 2.62
CA LEU A 199 0.53 8.13 3.59
C LEU A 199 0.23 7.67 5.02
N GLY A 200 1.10 8.08 5.95
CA GLY A 200 0.73 8.11 7.36
C GLY A 200 -0.37 9.15 7.58
N PRO A 201 -1.23 8.98 8.60
CA PRO A 201 -2.34 9.89 8.84
C PRO A 201 -1.88 11.28 9.29
N ASP A 202 -0.63 11.43 9.72
CA ASP A 202 0.00 12.74 10.00
C ASP A 202 0.21 13.62 8.76
N TYR A 203 0.11 13.05 7.55
CA TYR A 203 0.13 13.83 6.32
C TYR A 203 -1.28 14.13 5.81
N VAL A 204 -2.33 13.57 6.42
CA VAL A 204 -3.71 13.67 5.95
C VAL A 204 -4.54 14.37 7.01
N GLU A 205 -4.17 15.60 7.35
CA GLU A 205 -4.86 16.40 8.36
C GLU A 205 -6.22 16.90 7.84
N TRP A 206 -7.25 16.94 8.68
CA TRP A 206 -8.62 17.30 8.26
C TRP A 206 -8.72 18.68 7.61
N TRP A 207 -7.97 19.65 8.15
CA TRP A 207 -7.98 21.04 7.72
C TRP A 207 -7.04 21.30 6.53
N ARG A 208 -6.08 20.39 6.27
CA ARG A 208 -5.10 20.52 5.20
C ARG A 208 -4.65 19.15 4.69
N PRO A 209 -5.55 18.40 4.03
CA PRO A 209 -5.18 17.11 3.48
C PRO A 209 -4.04 17.26 2.46
N GLN A 210 -2.95 16.52 2.66
CA GLN A 210 -1.91 16.46 1.63
C GLN A 210 -2.48 15.83 0.36
N LYS A 211 -2.45 16.60 -0.72
CA LYS A 211 -2.76 16.10 -2.05
C LYS A 211 -1.47 15.58 -2.67
N SER A 212 -1.33 14.27 -2.68
CA SER A 212 -0.24 13.54 -3.34
C SER A 212 -0.83 12.34 -4.07
N GLY A 213 -0.04 11.41 -4.61
CA GLY A 213 -0.64 10.43 -5.51
C GLY A 213 -1.03 11.01 -6.88
N LEU A 214 -1.32 10.14 -7.84
CA LEU A 214 -1.83 10.57 -9.14
C LEU A 214 -3.37 10.67 -9.13
N HIS A 215 -4.03 9.74 -8.44
CA HIS A 215 -5.49 9.66 -8.38
C HIS A 215 -6.05 9.84 -6.96
N GLY A 216 -5.20 9.81 -5.94
CA GLY A 216 -5.63 9.92 -4.57
C GLY A 216 -4.59 9.45 -3.55
N VAL A 217 -5.00 9.50 -2.30
CA VAL A 217 -4.25 9.03 -1.15
C VAL A 217 -5.04 7.95 -0.42
N VAL A 218 -4.31 7.00 0.14
CA VAL A 218 -4.81 6.02 1.10
C VAL A 218 -4.08 6.24 2.42
N THR A 219 -4.81 6.21 3.53
CA THR A 219 -4.24 6.34 4.87
C THR A 219 -4.97 5.43 5.85
N SER A 220 -4.39 5.23 7.03
CA SER A 220 -4.96 4.41 8.10
C SER A 220 -4.41 4.87 9.44
N ASP A 221 -5.19 4.66 10.49
CA ASP A 221 -4.81 4.95 11.87
C ASP A 221 -4.21 3.73 12.62
N VAL A 222 -3.87 2.66 11.89
CA VAL A 222 -3.24 1.44 12.45
C VAL A 222 -1.94 1.71 13.19
N CYS A 223 -1.16 2.71 12.76
CA CYS A 223 0.13 3.04 13.35
C CYS A 223 0.09 4.23 14.32
N ARG A 224 -0.87 5.14 14.16
CA ARG A 224 -1.00 6.37 14.95
C ARG A 224 -2.39 6.96 14.72
N ALA A 225 -2.86 7.80 15.63
CA ALA A 225 -4.16 8.45 15.46
C ALA A 225 -4.20 9.34 14.21
N ALA A 226 -5.36 9.33 13.55
CA ALA A 226 -5.73 10.34 12.56
C ALA A 226 -6.51 11.46 13.26
N ASP A 227 -6.24 12.71 12.89
CA ASP A 227 -6.85 13.90 13.53
C ASP A 227 -8.32 14.10 13.12
N PHE A 228 -8.75 13.48 12.02
CA PHE A 228 -10.14 13.44 11.57
C PHE A 228 -10.97 12.30 12.17
N VAL A 229 -10.41 11.45 13.03
CA VAL A 229 -11.17 10.40 13.72
C VAL A 229 -11.66 10.92 15.06
N VAL A 230 -12.97 11.01 15.24
CA VAL A 230 -13.59 11.50 16.48
C VAL A 230 -13.55 10.39 17.55
N PRO A 231 -12.88 10.60 18.70
CA PRO A 231 -12.75 9.56 19.72
C PRO A 231 -14.11 9.09 20.27
N GLY A 232 -14.35 7.78 20.24
CA GLY A 232 -15.59 7.17 20.72
C GLY A 232 -16.80 7.38 19.80
N SER A 233 -16.62 7.98 18.63
CA SER A 233 -17.67 8.14 17.62
C SER A 233 -17.37 7.28 16.38
N PRO A 234 -18.39 6.75 15.69
CA PRO A 234 -18.22 6.18 14.36
C PRO A 234 -17.97 7.26 13.29
N GLU A 235 -18.18 8.54 13.62
CA GLU A 235 -18.09 9.66 12.69
C GLU A 235 -16.64 10.08 12.41
N LEU A 236 -16.42 10.63 11.22
CA LEU A 236 -15.17 11.21 10.76
C LEU A 236 -15.38 12.70 10.52
N GLU A 237 -14.44 13.54 10.93
CA GLU A 237 -14.44 14.97 10.62
C GLU A 237 -14.30 15.18 9.11
N ASP A 238 -15.10 16.10 8.57
CA ASP A 238 -15.10 16.42 7.14
C ASP A 238 -13.78 17.07 6.72
N MET A 239 -13.20 16.57 5.63
CA MET A 239 -11.95 17.10 5.09
C MET A 239 -12.21 18.40 4.34
N VAL A 240 -11.46 19.46 4.66
CA VAL A 240 -11.60 20.77 3.99
C VAL A 240 -11.36 20.62 2.49
N GLY A 241 -12.37 21.00 1.70
CA GLY A 241 -12.33 20.92 0.23
C GLY A 241 -12.69 19.54 -0.34
N PHE A 242 -13.31 18.67 0.45
CA PHE A 242 -13.84 17.38 0.03
C PHE A 242 -15.33 17.27 0.39
N ALA A 243 -16.03 16.35 -0.28
CA ALA A 243 -17.36 15.90 0.12
C ALA A 243 -17.29 15.11 1.44
N PRO A 244 -18.42 14.94 2.15
CA PRO A 244 -18.46 14.12 3.36
C PRO A 244 -17.95 12.70 3.13
N TRP A 245 -17.50 12.06 4.21
CA TRP A 245 -17.04 10.69 4.17
C TRP A 245 -18.17 9.70 3.85
N GLU A 246 -17.89 8.79 2.92
CA GLU A 246 -18.77 7.70 2.55
C GLU A 246 -18.13 6.37 2.92
N ARG A 247 -18.91 5.46 3.52
CA ARG A 247 -18.46 4.08 3.75
C ARG A 247 -18.42 3.34 2.42
N VAL A 248 -17.32 2.67 2.14
CA VAL A 248 -17.24 1.71 1.04
C VAL A 248 -18.00 0.47 1.48
N ILE A 249 -19.22 0.30 0.94
CA ILE A 249 -20.10 -0.82 1.29
C ILE A 249 -19.57 -2.08 0.60
N THR A 250 -19.01 -2.99 1.39
CA THR A 250 -18.76 -4.35 0.93
C THR A 250 -20.11 -5.08 0.89
N ARG A 251 -20.58 -5.47 -0.29
CA ARG A 251 -21.70 -6.40 -0.37
C ARG A 251 -21.21 -7.72 0.22
N ASP A 252 -21.69 -8.06 1.41
CA ASP A 252 -21.58 -9.42 1.91
C ASP A 252 -22.21 -10.34 0.88
N GLY A 253 -21.54 -11.45 0.59
CA GLY A 253 -22.10 -12.51 -0.23
C GLY A 253 -23.25 -13.15 0.52
N GLY A 254 -24.40 -12.47 0.58
CA GLY A 254 -25.66 -13.05 0.94
C GLY A 254 -26.07 -13.98 -0.19
N GLU A 255 -26.12 -15.28 0.13
CA GLU A 255 -26.80 -16.30 -0.65
C GLU A 255 -28.14 -15.73 -1.13
N GLY A 256 -28.41 -15.93 -2.43
CA GLY A 256 -29.72 -15.62 -2.97
C GLY A 256 -30.76 -16.51 -2.32
N ASP A 257 -31.92 -15.95 -2.02
CA ASP A 257 -33.17 -16.67 -2.19
C ASP A 257 -34.23 -15.70 -2.72
N GLU A 258 -34.73 -16.06 -3.90
CA GLU A 258 -35.89 -15.51 -4.55
C GLU A 258 -37.17 -15.94 -3.81
N ASP A 259 -38.15 -15.05 -3.82
CA ASP A 259 -39.61 -15.28 -3.82
C ASP A 259 -40.30 -16.12 -2.71
N GLY A 260 -41.34 -15.51 -2.11
CA GLY A 260 -42.59 -16.23 -1.84
C GLY A 260 -43.15 -16.19 -0.42
N VAL A 261 -44.10 -15.28 -0.21
CA VAL A 261 -45.42 -15.46 0.46
C VAL A 261 -45.56 -16.55 1.55
N GLY A 262 -45.94 -16.11 2.76
CA GLY A 262 -47.06 -16.74 3.48
C GLY A 262 -46.79 -17.45 4.83
N SER A 263 -47.15 -16.75 5.91
CA SER A 263 -47.84 -17.22 7.13
C SER A 263 -47.23 -18.26 8.09
N SER A 264 -47.17 -17.81 9.35
CA SER A 264 -47.49 -18.51 10.62
C SER A 264 -46.56 -19.58 11.23
N SER A 265 -46.01 -19.16 12.37
CA SER A 265 -46.00 -19.82 13.70
C SER A 265 -45.03 -20.96 14.03
N SER A 266 -44.52 -20.80 15.27
CA SER A 266 -44.10 -21.80 16.27
C SER A 266 -42.61 -22.09 16.45
N GLN A 267 -42.23 -21.81 17.70
CA GLN A 267 -41.10 -22.22 18.53
C GLN A 267 -40.34 -23.48 18.11
N GLY A 268 -39.01 -23.43 18.22
CA GLY A 268 -38.15 -24.60 18.28
C GLY A 268 -36.71 -24.22 18.57
N GLN A 269 -36.20 -24.70 19.69
CA GLN A 269 -34.86 -24.47 20.23
C GLN A 269 -33.76 -25.06 19.35
N GLY A 270 -32.60 -24.39 19.30
CA GLY A 270 -31.34 -25.00 18.85
C GLY A 270 -30.38 -23.98 18.26
N GLN A 271 -29.24 -23.75 18.92
CA GLN A 271 -27.93 -24.19 18.43
C GLN A 271 -26.80 -23.54 19.22
N GLU A 272 -25.90 -24.42 19.65
CA GLU A 272 -24.67 -24.15 20.35
C GLU A 272 -23.72 -23.29 19.52
N GLN A 273 -22.97 -22.49 20.27
CA GLN A 273 -21.91 -21.59 19.86
C GLN A 273 -20.85 -22.30 19.01
N THR A 274 -20.86 -22.06 17.70
CA THR A 274 -19.65 -22.02 16.89
C THR A 274 -19.19 -20.56 16.83
N GLY A 275 -18.53 -20.13 17.90
CA GLY A 275 -17.82 -18.85 17.95
C GLY A 275 -16.56 -18.95 17.09
N GLU A 276 -16.74 -19.00 15.78
CA GLU A 276 -15.68 -18.74 14.83
C GLU A 276 -15.41 -17.23 14.89
N LEU A 277 -14.15 -16.87 15.16
CA LEU A 277 -13.67 -15.49 15.12
C LEU A 277 -13.87 -14.97 13.69
N GLU A 278 -15.05 -14.42 13.41
CA GLU A 278 -15.26 -13.58 12.25
C GLU A 278 -14.25 -12.43 12.37
N ALA A 279 -13.23 -12.47 11.52
CA ALA A 279 -12.27 -11.39 11.39
C ALA A 279 -13.09 -10.12 11.12
N LYS A 280 -13.16 -9.22 12.12
CA LYS A 280 -13.88 -7.96 12.01
C LYS A 280 -13.44 -7.26 10.74
N LYS A 281 -14.35 -7.22 9.78
CA LYS A 281 -14.15 -6.62 8.47
C LYS A 281 -13.78 -5.14 8.65
N GLY A 282 -12.54 -4.78 8.38
CA GLY A 282 -12.09 -3.39 8.52
C GLY A 282 -12.88 -2.44 7.62
N GLU A 283 -13.25 -1.29 8.17
CA GLU A 283 -14.07 -0.29 7.50
C GLU A 283 -13.23 0.61 6.61
N VAL A 284 -13.54 0.64 5.31
CA VAL A 284 -12.94 1.58 4.38
C VAL A 284 -13.90 2.75 4.15
N TRP A 285 -13.37 3.96 4.27
CA TRP A 285 -14.08 5.21 4.05
C TRP A 285 -13.45 5.97 2.89
N VAL A 286 -14.24 6.73 2.14
CA VAL A 286 -13.79 7.54 1.02
C VAL A 286 -14.41 8.93 1.07
N CYS A 287 -13.62 9.96 0.78
CA CYS A 287 -14.13 11.28 0.45
C CYS A 287 -13.53 11.74 -0.89
N ARG A 288 -14.31 12.55 -1.62
CA ARG A 288 -13.97 13.02 -2.99
C ARG A 288 -13.73 14.51 -2.99
N GLU A 289 -12.74 14.97 -3.74
CA GLU A 289 -12.44 16.41 -3.84
C GLU A 289 -13.65 17.18 -4.36
N SER A 290 -14.00 18.27 -3.67
CA SER A 290 -15.10 19.14 -4.03
C SER A 290 -14.73 19.99 -5.26
N GLY A 291 -15.01 19.45 -6.45
CA GLY A 291 -14.94 20.17 -7.71
C GLY A 291 -14.13 19.46 -8.81
N ARG A 292 -14.81 19.05 -9.89
CA ARG A 292 -14.35 18.56 -11.22
C ARG A 292 -13.15 17.59 -11.33
N ARG A 293 -12.41 17.28 -10.27
CA ARG A 293 -11.32 16.30 -10.23
C ARG A 293 -11.80 15.06 -9.50
N SER A 294 -11.50 13.90 -10.07
CA SER A 294 -11.81 12.58 -9.49
C SER A 294 -10.85 12.18 -8.37
N TYR A 295 -10.25 13.14 -7.67
CA TYR A 295 -9.27 12.88 -6.61
C TYR A 295 -9.98 12.38 -5.35
N THR A 296 -9.39 11.36 -4.72
CA THR A 296 -9.99 10.70 -3.54
C THR A 296 -9.01 10.62 -2.39
N ILE A 297 -9.53 10.70 -1.17
CA ILE A 297 -8.83 10.26 0.03
C ILE A 297 -9.59 9.05 0.55
N ARG A 298 -8.86 7.97 0.83
CA ARG A 298 -9.40 6.77 1.45
C ARG A 298 -8.78 6.56 2.81
N PHE A 299 -9.62 6.19 3.76
CA PHE A 299 -9.24 5.90 5.12
C PHE A 299 -9.63 4.46 5.46
N VAL A 300 -8.62 3.65 5.81
CA VAL A 300 -8.82 2.27 6.29
C VAL A 300 -8.75 2.31 7.81
N LYS A 301 -9.91 2.24 8.46
CA LYS A 301 -10.02 2.35 9.91
C LYS A 301 -9.42 1.12 10.60
N CYS A 302 -8.77 1.33 11.75
CA CYS A 302 -8.23 0.29 12.60
C CYS A 302 -8.80 0.43 14.02
N GLU A 303 -9.58 -0.55 14.47
CA GLU A 303 -10.16 -0.53 15.84
C GLU A 303 -9.12 -0.87 16.92
N GLU A 304 -8.18 -1.76 16.61
CA GLU A 304 -7.21 -2.29 17.57
C GLU A 304 -5.79 -1.92 17.16
N ARG A 305 -5.25 -0.88 17.80
CA ARG A 305 -3.85 -0.48 17.60
C ARG A 305 -2.93 -1.38 18.44
N ALA A 306 -2.19 -2.26 17.76
CA ALA A 306 -1.25 -3.17 18.41
C ALA A 306 0.18 -2.61 18.55
N LEU A 307 0.47 -1.46 17.94
CA LEU A 307 1.82 -0.88 17.90
C LEU A 307 1.93 0.40 18.73
N ASP A 308 3.15 0.70 19.17
CA ASP A 308 3.49 1.97 19.79
C ASP A 308 3.16 3.15 18.85
N PRO A 309 2.26 4.07 19.24
CA PRO A 309 1.81 5.18 18.38
C PRO A 309 2.94 6.16 18.02
N ASN A 310 4.04 6.14 18.76
CA ASN A 310 5.22 6.99 18.54
C ASN A 310 6.32 6.27 17.74
N LEU A 311 6.08 5.05 17.26
CA LEU A 311 7.04 4.33 16.44
C LEU A 311 7.31 5.10 15.14
N SER A 312 8.58 5.42 14.93
CA SER A 312 9.05 6.15 13.75
C SER A 312 10.51 5.81 13.47
N SER A 313 10.98 6.05 12.24
CA SER A 313 12.41 5.91 11.94
C SER A 313 13.27 6.82 12.83
N THR A 314 12.77 8.00 13.21
CA THR A 314 13.49 8.91 14.11
C THR A 314 13.65 8.30 15.49
N LYS A 315 12.57 7.75 16.08
CA LYS A 315 12.63 7.04 17.35
C LYS A 315 13.58 5.85 17.27
N LEU A 316 13.54 5.09 16.18
CA LEU A 316 14.44 3.96 15.97
C LEU A 316 15.91 4.39 15.88
N ARG A 317 16.22 5.50 15.21
CA ARG A 317 17.58 6.10 15.20
C ARG A 317 18.02 6.54 16.59
N GLN A 318 17.11 7.08 17.41
CA GLN A 318 17.41 7.47 18.80
C GLN A 318 17.72 6.25 19.67
N ILE A 319 16.95 5.17 19.53
CA ILE A 319 17.22 3.89 20.20
C ILE A 319 18.62 3.40 19.83
N ILE A 320 18.95 3.39 18.54
CA ILE A 320 20.27 2.96 18.05
C ILE A 320 21.39 3.85 18.57
N ALA A 321 21.20 5.17 18.62
CA ALA A 321 22.22 6.10 19.08
C ALA A 321 22.53 5.94 20.58
N GLY A 322 21.52 5.64 21.41
CA GLY A 322 21.68 5.49 22.86
C GLY A 322 21.94 4.06 23.36
N ALA A 323 22.00 3.07 22.47
CA ALA A 323 22.16 1.67 22.85
C ALA A 323 23.61 1.19 22.72
N ASP A 324 24.08 0.48 23.74
CA ASP A 324 25.32 -0.30 23.67
C ASP A 324 25.21 -1.40 22.62
N THR A 325 26.36 -1.77 22.02
CA THR A 325 26.42 -2.71 20.89
C THR A 325 25.89 -4.11 21.23
N ASP A 326 26.02 -4.51 22.49
CA ASP A 326 25.60 -5.82 22.98
C ASP A 326 24.09 -5.87 23.24
N GLU A 327 23.49 -4.74 23.65
CA GLU A 327 22.04 -4.61 23.90
C GLU A 327 21.24 -4.20 22.66
N LEU A 328 21.92 -3.83 21.57
CA LEU A 328 21.28 -3.19 20.42
C LEU A 328 20.19 -4.05 19.80
N LEU A 329 20.41 -5.36 19.69
CA LEU A 329 19.45 -6.29 19.08
C LEU A 329 18.13 -6.33 19.86
N ASP A 330 18.21 -6.47 21.17
CA ASP A 330 17.02 -6.54 22.02
C ASP A 330 16.22 -5.24 21.98
N LYS A 331 16.92 -4.10 21.94
CA LYS A 331 16.29 -2.78 21.86
C LYS A 331 15.58 -2.52 20.54
N VAL A 332 16.00 -3.12 19.42
CA VAL A 332 15.38 -2.90 18.10
C VAL A 332 14.40 -3.99 17.66
N ARG A 333 14.37 -5.16 18.32
CA ARG A 333 13.56 -6.33 17.92
C ARG A 333 12.06 -6.03 17.83
N GLY A 334 11.52 -5.21 18.73
CA GLY A 334 10.12 -4.80 18.74
C GLY A 334 9.80 -3.57 17.89
N ALA A 335 10.75 -3.07 17.11
CA ALA A 335 10.62 -1.79 16.40
C ALA A 335 11.06 -1.85 14.93
N ALA A 336 12.16 -2.54 14.61
CA ALA A 336 12.70 -2.64 13.26
C ALA A 336 12.01 -3.75 12.44
N MET A 337 11.90 -3.59 11.12
CA MET A 337 11.42 -4.67 10.24
C MET A 337 12.43 -5.82 10.08
N SER A 338 13.74 -5.51 10.10
CA SER A 338 14.82 -6.50 10.03
C SER A 338 15.85 -6.23 11.12
N PRO A 339 15.56 -6.60 12.37
CA PRO A 339 16.37 -6.19 13.51
C PRO A 339 17.80 -6.75 13.45
N GLU A 340 17.99 -8.02 13.08
CA GLU A 340 19.30 -8.66 12.99
C GLU A 340 20.19 -7.99 11.94
N MET A 341 19.67 -7.81 10.71
CA MET A 341 20.39 -7.16 9.62
C MET A 341 20.71 -5.69 9.93
N LEU A 342 19.78 -4.98 10.57
CA LEU A 342 20.02 -3.59 10.98
C LEU A 342 21.15 -3.49 12.01
N VAL A 343 21.16 -4.39 13.00
CA VAL A 343 22.21 -4.45 14.03
C VAL A 343 23.56 -4.76 13.40
N GLU A 344 23.63 -5.69 12.44
CA GLU A 344 24.84 -5.99 11.69
C GLU A 344 25.39 -4.75 10.98
N MET A 345 24.55 -4.06 10.19
CA MET A 345 24.93 -2.83 9.49
C MET A 345 25.41 -1.74 10.47
N VAL A 346 24.77 -1.59 11.63
CA VAL A 346 25.18 -0.62 12.65
C VAL A 346 26.51 -1.01 13.30
N ARG A 347 26.72 -2.30 13.59
CA ARG A 347 27.97 -2.82 14.16
C ARG A 347 29.14 -2.59 13.23
N GLU A 348 29.00 -2.86 11.94
CA GLU A 348 30.03 -2.59 10.94
C GLU A 348 30.42 -1.12 10.91
N ARG A 349 29.41 -0.22 10.97
CA ARG A 349 29.64 1.23 10.98
C ARG A 349 30.32 1.76 12.24
N ARG A 350 30.12 1.11 13.39
CA ARG A 350 30.77 1.50 14.64
C ARG A 350 32.24 1.04 14.70
N LYS A 351 32.63 0.06 13.88
CA LYS A 351 34.01 -0.45 13.78
C LYS A 351 34.88 0.39 12.85
N ASN A 352 34.27 1.03 11.85
CA ASN A 352 34.91 1.95 10.91
C ASN A 352 34.83 3.39 11.42
#